data_AF-A0A3N6E5S8-F1
#
_entry.id   AF-A0A3N6E5S8-F1
#
_cell.length_a   1.000
_cell.length_b   1.000
_cell.length_c   1.000
_cell.angle_alpha   90.00
_cell.angle_beta   90.00
_cell.angle_gamma   90.00
#
_symmetry.space_group_name_H-M   'P 1'
#
loop_
_entity.id
_entity.type
_entity.pdbx_description
1 polymer ?
#
loop_
_entity_poly.entity_id
_entity_poly.type
_entity_poly.pdbx_seq_one_letter_code
_entity_poly.pdbx_strand_id
1 'polypeptide(L)'
;MTLTPTAPQTAEPDDAKRGEKWCPTWQPHHHTALPLVTVVVTPHDEPHYMRLAFAASTPPHGRITVHPTPLAGTGAYLAHDLIRALGKHLPVPDEAHPLPAWTNNSDRSWRIAASWFIALGITHTTVCRAHRLSKPQWEHLLALSALTGTRLTLLCNGPLPRPTAALLDTIPHRVLDTTRAATTHWNPPSGPPESDNHPWWQHTTAFPPRDAELWFRLPPQPREPLTLTFIPGSEPTGITPPLPVPGPHQDPCHPHTAQIAARIHTRVAHPVHAACVALRALTGYSSQQIKSLHERSGNGLAEMPAWAQPLLNAARHLTHLQGHPDAPNVLSTPSWEHPEIEQALRACRLLATPPDRHRTAPVTTGTRRANRSMLRARVL
;
A
#
# COMPACT_ATOMS: atom_id res chain seq x y z
N MET A 1 -31.96 -60.02 17.30
CA MET A 1 -31.03 -59.56 16.25
C MET A 1 -31.50 -58.21 15.79
N THR A 2 -30.90 -57.16 16.35
CA THR A 2 -31.33 -55.77 16.21
C THR A 2 -30.36 -55.11 15.23
N LEU A 3 -30.86 -54.67 14.07
CA LEU A 3 -30.08 -53.94 13.07
C LEU A 3 -30.18 -52.44 13.35
N THR A 4 -29.04 -51.84 13.67
CA THR A 4 -28.88 -50.40 13.89
C THR A 4 -28.70 -49.69 12.55
N PRO A 5 -29.48 -48.64 12.23
CA PRO A 5 -29.28 -47.87 11.01
C PRO A 5 -28.12 -46.87 11.18
N THR A 6 -27.17 -46.93 10.24
CA THR A 6 -26.02 -46.03 10.11
C THR A 6 -26.48 -44.61 9.82
N ALA A 7 -25.99 -43.65 10.62
CA ALA A 7 -26.23 -42.22 10.43
C ALA A 7 -25.54 -41.69 9.15
N PRO A 8 -26.12 -40.69 8.46
CA PRO A 8 -25.49 -40.07 7.30
C PRO A 8 -24.28 -39.25 7.75
N GLN A 9 -23.13 -39.53 7.13
CA GLN A 9 -21.91 -38.75 7.28
C GLN A 9 -22.18 -37.29 6.93
N THR A 10 -21.91 -36.41 7.88
CA THR A 10 -21.84 -34.97 7.72
C THR A 10 -20.79 -34.66 6.66
N ALA A 11 -21.22 -34.17 5.50
CA ALA A 11 -20.32 -33.58 4.53
C ALA A 11 -19.66 -32.38 5.20
N GLU A 12 -18.35 -32.45 5.40
CA GLU A 12 -17.52 -31.30 5.75
C GLU A 12 -17.73 -30.18 4.71
N PRO A 13 -17.79 -28.91 5.14
CA PRO A 13 -17.93 -27.80 4.22
C PRO A 13 -16.63 -27.64 3.43
N ASP A 14 -16.78 -27.88 2.12
CA ASP A 14 -16.00 -27.38 0.99
C ASP A 14 -14.76 -26.55 1.39
N ASP A 15 -13.60 -27.20 1.26
CA ASP A 15 -12.25 -26.64 1.33
C ASP A 15 -12.09 -25.64 0.16
N ALA A 16 -12.74 -24.49 0.28
CA ALA A 16 -12.90 -23.49 -0.77
C ALA A 16 -11.55 -22.85 -1.12
N LYS A 17 -10.94 -23.39 -2.17
CA LYS A 17 -10.01 -22.74 -3.11
C LYS A 17 -8.99 -21.76 -2.49
N ARG A 18 -7.93 -22.30 -1.88
CA ARG A 18 -6.68 -21.54 -1.73
C ARG A 18 -6.19 -21.10 -3.11
N GLY A 19 -6.06 -19.79 -3.33
CA GLY A 19 -5.44 -19.22 -4.54
C GLY A 19 -6.38 -18.62 -5.59
N GLU A 20 -7.69 -18.49 -5.35
CA GLU A 20 -8.57 -17.81 -6.31
C GLU A 20 -8.32 -16.29 -6.28
N LYS A 21 -7.91 -15.75 -7.43
CA LYS A 21 -7.70 -14.31 -7.65
C LYS A 21 -8.99 -13.55 -7.39
N TRP A 22 -8.95 -12.54 -6.52
CA TRP A 22 -10.13 -11.71 -6.25
C TRP A 22 -10.52 -10.92 -7.50
N CYS A 23 -11.81 -10.96 -7.84
CA CYS A 23 -12.39 -10.21 -8.95
C CYS A 23 -13.18 -9.02 -8.40
N PRO A 24 -12.90 -7.78 -8.84
CA PRO A 24 -13.53 -6.58 -8.28
C PRO A 24 -14.94 -6.33 -8.84
N THR A 25 -15.69 -7.39 -9.12
CA THR A 25 -17.07 -7.32 -9.61
C THR A 25 -17.97 -8.01 -8.60
N TRP A 26 -18.95 -7.27 -8.07
CA TRP A 26 -19.89 -7.84 -7.12
C TRP A 26 -20.91 -8.73 -7.83
N GLN A 27 -21.17 -9.88 -7.22
CA GLN A 27 -22.18 -10.83 -7.65
C GLN A 27 -22.96 -11.30 -6.40
N PRO A 28 -24.31 -11.19 -6.38
CA PRO A 28 -25.11 -11.47 -5.20
C PRO A 28 -24.86 -12.83 -4.55
N HIS A 29 -24.56 -13.85 -5.38
CA HIS A 29 -24.43 -15.24 -4.93
C HIS A 29 -23.02 -15.64 -4.49
N HIS A 30 -22.00 -14.79 -4.75
CA HIS A 30 -20.59 -15.14 -4.49
C HIS A 30 -19.98 -14.39 -3.30
N HIS A 31 -20.66 -13.38 -2.75
CA HIS A 31 -20.14 -12.55 -1.66
C HIS A 31 -21.06 -12.64 -0.44
N THR A 32 -20.75 -13.56 0.48
CA THR A 32 -21.68 -14.02 1.53
C THR A 32 -21.85 -13.08 2.73
N ALA A 33 -21.12 -11.96 2.82
CA ALA A 33 -21.24 -11.04 3.96
C ALA A 33 -21.03 -9.56 3.56
N LEU A 34 -21.97 -8.97 2.82
CA LEU A 34 -21.96 -7.53 2.55
C LEU A 34 -22.42 -6.75 3.81
N PRO A 35 -21.61 -5.82 4.35
CA PRO A 35 -22.05 -4.90 5.40
C PRO A 35 -23.25 -4.05 4.95
N LEU A 36 -24.11 -3.65 5.89
CA LEU A 36 -25.26 -2.79 5.60
C LEU A 36 -24.83 -1.50 4.89
N VAL A 37 -25.36 -1.26 3.68
CA VAL A 37 -25.11 -0.03 2.92
C VAL A 37 -26.04 1.08 3.40
N THR A 38 -25.51 2.26 3.67
CA THR A 38 -26.31 3.44 4.00
C THR A 38 -26.40 4.36 2.78
N VAL A 39 -27.59 4.78 2.39
CA VAL A 39 -27.82 5.73 1.31
C VAL A 39 -28.40 7.01 1.90
N VAL A 40 -27.69 8.12 1.73
CA VAL A 40 -28.15 9.45 2.14
C VAL A 40 -28.73 10.12 0.90
N VAL A 41 -30.02 10.42 0.90
CA VAL A 41 -30.69 11.06 -0.24
C VAL A 41 -30.95 12.52 0.09
N THR A 42 -30.56 13.42 -0.81
CA THR A 42 -30.86 14.85 -0.67
C THR A 42 -31.73 15.28 -1.87
N PRO A 43 -32.86 15.97 -1.64
CA PRO A 43 -33.77 16.35 -2.73
C PRO A 43 -33.16 17.39 -3.66
N HIS A 44 -32.20 18.17 -3.17
CA HIS A 44 -31.45 19.18 -3.92
C HIS A 44 -29.93 18.97 -3.70
N ASP A 45 -29.06 19.41 -4.63
CA ASP A 45 -27.59 19.34 -4.47
C ASP A 45 -27.11 20.31 -3.39
N GLU A 46 -27.42 19.98 -2.14
CA GLU A 46 -27.26 20.84 -0.98
C GLU A 46 -25.83 20.79 -0.44
N PRO A 47 -25.10 21.93 -0.43
CA PRO A 47 -23.70 21.94 -0.01
C PRO A 47 -23.47 21.52 1.45
N HIS A 48 -24.50 21.57 2.30
CA HIS A 48 -24.36 21.25 3.72
C HIS A 48 -24.11 19.76 3.96
N TYR A 49 -24.76 18.85 3.21
CA TYR A 49 -24.50 17.41 3.31
C TYR A 49 -23.08 17.06 2.87
N MET A 50 -22.59 17.72 1.84
CA MET A 50 -21.19 17.59 1.40
C MET A 50 -20.23 17.99 2.50
N ARG A 51 -20.45 19.13 3.17
CA ARG A 51 -19.63 19.56 4.31
C ARG A 51 -19.67 18.56 5.47
N LEU A 52 -20.85 18.03 5.80
CA LEU A 52 -21.00 17.01 6.83
C LEU A 52 -20.24 15.72 6.48
N ALA A 53 -20.38 15.23 5.25
CA ALA A 53 -19.66 14.06 4.77
C ALA A 53 -18.13 14.26 4.86
N PHE A 54 -17.60 15.42 4.46
CA PHE A 54 -16.18 15.70 4.59
C PHE A 54 -15.73 15.86 6.05
N ALA A 55 -16.53 16.51 6.90
CA ALA A 55 -16.23 16.65 8.32
C ALA A 55 -16.23 15.29 9.07
N ALA A 56 -17.00 14.31 8.58
CA ALA A 56 -17.03 12.95 9.11
C ALA A 56 -15.75 12.13 8.79
N SER A 57 -14.93 12.61 7.84
CA SER A 57 -13.68 11.96 7.47
C SER A 57 -12.71 12.04 8.64
N THR A 58 -12.44 10.89 9.24
CA THR A 58 -11.56 10.71 10.40
C THR A 58 -10.65 9.52 10.12
N PRO A 59 -9.59 9.71 9.31
CA PRO A 59 -8.65 8.65 8.96
C PRO A 59 -8.02 7.89 10.16
N PRO A 60 -7.73 8.52 11.33
CA PRO A 60 -7.30 7.78 12.52
C PRO A 60 -8.26 6.69 12.98
N HIS A 61 -9.54 6.79 12.63
CA HIS A 61 -10.60 5.85 12.98
C HIS A 61 -11.03 5.00 11.77
N GLY A 62 -10.22 4.96 10.72
CA GLY A 62 -10.49 4.20 9.50
C GLY A 62 -11.65 4.76 8.67
N ARG A 63 -11.97 6.06 8.81
CA ARG A 63 -13.09 6.70 8.11
C ARG A 63 -12.60 7.68 7.07
N ILE A 64 -12.98 7.45 5.83
CA ILE A 64 -12.63 8.34 4.72
C ILE A 64 -13.85 8.83 3.97
N THR A 65 -13.71 10.00 3.34
CA THR A 65 -14.71 10.54 2.42
C THR A 65 -14.08 10.76 1.06
N VAL A 66 -14.75 10.25 0.02
CA VAL A 66 -14.30 10.26 -1.36
C VAL A 66 -15.26 11.12 -2.16
N HIS A 67 -14.72 12.07 -2.92
CA HIS A 67 -15.49 12.84 -3.90
C HIS A 67 -15.04 12.43 -5.30
N PRO A 68 -15.83 11.57 -5.99
CA PRO A 68 -15.47 11.09 -7.31
C PRO A 68 -15.23 12.24 -8.29
N THR A 69 -14.20 12.09 -9.12
CA THR A 69 -13.90 13.01 -10.20
C THR A 69 -15.09 13.04 -11.18
N PRO A 70 -15.67 14.22 -11.48
CA PRO A 70 -16.81 14.31 -12.37
C PRO A 70 -16.49 13.75 -13.76
N LEU A 71 -17.46 13.09 -14.40
CA LEU A 71 -17.34 12.57 -15.77
C LEU A 71 -16.20 11.54 -15.97
N ALA A 72 -15.61 11.05 -14.90
CA ALA A 72 -14.81 9.84 -14.92
C ALA A 72 -15.68 8.69 -15.45
N GLY A 73 -15.52 8.36 -16.72
CA GLY A 73 -16.28 7.32 -17.41
C GLY A 73 -16.06 5.92 -16.82
N THR A 74 -16.46 4.90 -17.59
CA THR A 74 -16.15 3.50 -17.26
C THR A 74 -14.63 3.31 -17.14
N GLY A 75 -14.17 2.63 -16.09
CA GLY A 75 -12.74 2.32 -15.90
C GLY A 75 -12.23 2.51 -14.47
N ALA A 76 -10.92 2.73 -14.35
CA ALA A 76 -10.17 2.72 -13.10
C ALA A 76 -10.32 3.99 -12.23
N TYR A 77 -10.95 5.04 -12.74
CA TYR A 77 -10.95 6.38 -12.10
C TYR A 77 -11.53 6.41 -10.69
N LEU A 78 -12.63 5.70 -10.43
CA LEU A 78 -13.19 5.65 -9.08
C LEU A 78 -12.20 4.97 -8.10
N ALA A 79 -11.51 3.91 -8.54
CA ALA A 79 -10.45 3.31 -7.74
C ALA A 79 -9.31 4.31 -7.49
N HIS A 80 -8.96 5.15 -8.48
CA HIS A 80 -7.97 6.21 -8.28
C HIS A 80 -8.43 7.27 -7.29
N ASP A 81 -9.71 7.64 -7.29
CA ASP A 81 -10.27 8.59 -6.32
C ASP A 81 -10.27 8.01 -4.90
N LEU A 82 -10.56 6.70 -4.76
CA LEU A 82 -10.38 5.98 -3.50
C LEU A 82 -8.91 6.02 -3.03
N ILE A 83 -7.97 5.71 -3.93
CA ILE A 83 -6.52 5.78 -3.65
C ILE A 83 -6.11 7.20 -3.21
N ARG A 84 -6.62 8.26 -3.87
CA ARG A 84 -6.38 9.66 -3.48
C ARG A 84 -7.00 10.01 -2.12
N ALA A 85 -8.18 9.50 -1.80
CA ALA A 85 -8.79 9.71 -0.49
C ALA A 85 -7.98 9.08 0.66
N LEU A 86 -7.18 8.06 0.36
CA LEU A 86 -6.19 7.47 1.27
C LEU A 86 -4.87 8.26 1.32
N GLY A 87 -4.83 9.46 0.72
CA GLY A 87 -3.65 10.31 0.64
C GLY A 87 -2.58 9.80 -0.34
N LYS A 88 -2.89 8.79 -1.17
CA LYS A 88 -1.95 8.23 -2.16
C LYS A 88 -2.09 8.92 -3.51
N HIS A 89 -0.99 9.19 -4.19
CA HIS A 89 -1.02 9.81 -5.51
C HIS A 89 -0.54 8.87 -6.63
N LEU A 90 -1.23 8.97 -7.76
CA LEU A 90 -0.84 8.32 -9.01
C LEU A 90 0.42 8.98 -9.56
N PRO A 91 1.30 8.23 -10.26
CA PRO A 91 2.50 8.78 -10.88
C PRO A 91 2.14 9.85 -11.91
N VAL A 92 2.98 10.89 -11.98
CA VAL A 92 2.88 11.92 -13.03
C VAL A 92 3.68 11.43 -14.23
N PRO A 93 3.07 11.30 -15.42
CA PRO A 93 3.81 10.89 -16.61
C PRO A 93 4.85 11.94 -16.99
N ASP A 94 6.03 11.48 -17.42
CA ASP A 94 7.07 12.31 -18.05
C ASP A 94 7.61 11.63 -19.31
N GLU A 95 8.48 12.32 -20.06
CA GLU A 95 9.02 11.81 -21.34
C GLU A 95 9.75 10.46 -21.19
N ALA A 96 10.35 10.20 -20.03
CA ALA A 96 11.09 8.97 -19.77
C ALA A 96 10.23 7.88 -19.10
N HIS A 97 9.10 8.24 -18.50
CA HIS A 97 8.23 7.34 -17.74
C HIS A 97 6.75 7.59 -18.08
N PRO A 98 6.19 6.84 -19.05
CA PRO A 98 4.76 6.90 -19.31
C PRO A 98 3.95 6.38 -18.11
N LEU A 99 2.63 6.59 -18.13
CA LEU A 99 1.75 6.06 -17.09
C LEU A 99 1.88 4.53 -16.98
N PRO A 100 2.06 3.98 -15.76
CA PRO A 100 2.09 2.55 -15.53
C PRO A 100 0.86 1.81 -16.08
N ALA A 101 1.07 0.59 -16.58
CA ALA A 101 -0.01 -0.20 -17.17
C ALA A 101 -1.20 -0.44 -16.21
N TRP A 102 -0.95 -0.44 -14.90
CA TRP A 102 -2.01 -0.63 -13.91
C TRP A 102 -2.99 0.56 -13.84
N THR A 103 -2.58 1.78 -14.16
CA THR A 103 -3.46 2.96 -14.06
C THR A 103 -4.60 2.90 -15.07
N ASN A 104 -4.36 2.27 -16.22
CA ASN A 104 -5.37 2.10 -17.26
C ASN A 104 -6.14 0.78 -17.13
N ASN A 105 -5.80 -0.05 -16.15
CA ASN A 105 -6.46 -1.32 -15.88
C ASN A 105 -7.35 -1.22 -14.64
N SER A 106 -8.67 -1.20 -14.85
CA SER A 106 -9.67 -1.12 -13.77
C SER A 106 -9.43 -2.19 -12.71
N ASP A 107 -9.26 -3.42 -13.16
CA ASP A 107 -9.08 -4.61 -12.34
C ASP A 107 -7.86 -4.53 -11.41
N ARG A 108 -6.74 -4.03 -11.92
CA ARG A 108 -5.52 -3.81 -11.12
C ARG A 108 -5.69 -2.63 -10.17
N SER A 109 -6.30 -1.53 -10.63
CA SER A 109 -6.53 -0.35 -9.81
C SER A 109 -7.44 -0.63 -8.61
N TRP A 110 -8.48 -1.44 -8.78
CA TRP A 110 -9.34 -1.87 -7.67
C TRP A 110 -8.64 -2.81 -6.68
N ARG A 111 -7.77 -3.72 -7.15
CA ARG A 111 -6.93 -4.54 -6.27
C ARG A 111 -5.96 -3.70 -5.44
N ILE A 112 -5.38 -2.67 -6.05
CA ILE A 112 -4.53 -1.70 -5.36
C ILE A 112 -5.33 -0.96 -4.28
N ALA A 113 -6.50 -0.41 -4.63
CA ALA A 113 -7.36 0.25 -3.66
C ALA A 113 -7.74 -0.68 -2.50
N ALA A 114 -8.17 -1.91 -2.80
CA ALA A 114 -8.52 -2.92 -1.80
C ALA A 114 -7.35 -3.26 -0.87
N SER A 115 -6.14 -3.45 -1.41
CA SER A 115 -4.96 -3.73 -0.59
C SER A 115 -4.64 -2.62 0.40
N TRP A 116 -4.84 -1.35 0.02
CA TRP A 116 -4.69 -0.23 0.93
C TRP A 116 -5.82 -0.13 1.95
N PHE A 117 -7.07 -0.42 1.55
CA PHE A 117 -8.19 -0.44 2.49
C PHE A 117 -7.93 -1.44 3.63
N ILE A 118 -7.45 -2.63 3.30
CA ILE A 118 -7.11 -3.66 4.30
C ILE A 118 -5.90 -3.20 5.14
N ALA A 119 -4.80 -2.80 4.49
CA ALA A 119 -3.57 -2.47 5.19
C ALA A 119 -3.67 -1.22 6.09
N LEU A 120 -4.54 -0.27 5.75
CA LEU A 120 -4.76 0.96 6.51
C LEU A 120 -5.96 0.86 7.47
N GLY A 121 -6.64 -0.29 7.51
CA GLY A 121 -7.77 -0.53 8.43
C GLY A 121 -8.99 0.36 8.15
N ILE A 122 -9.35 0.54 6.88
CA ILE A 122 -10.49 1.38 6.50
C ILE A 122 -11.80 0.66 6.83
N THR A 123 -12.54 1.19 7.80
CA THR A 123 -13.78 0.60 8.32
C THR A 123 -15.03 1.28 7.77
N HIS A 124 -14.95 2.56 7.39
CA HIS A 124 -16.07 3.31 6.82
C HIS A 124 -15.62 4.15 5.63
N THR A 125 -16.42 4.15 4.57
CA THR A 125 -16.19 5.01 3.38
C THR A 125 -17.47 5.73 3.01
N THR A 126 -17.41 7.06 2.98
CA THR A 126 -18.47 7.89 2.41
C THR A 126 -18.11 8.25 0.97
N VAL A 127 -18.97 7.91 0.01
CA VAL A 127 -18.81 8.28 -1.40
C VAL A 127 -19.81 9.37 -1.74
N CYS A 128 -19.29 10.56 -1.98
CA CYS A 128 -20.08 11.72 -2.36
C CYS A 128 -20.60 11.60 -3.79
N ARG A 129 -21.75 12.23 -4.07
CA ARG A 129 -22.37 12.25 -5.40
C ARG A 129 -22.53 10.85 -6.04
N ALA A 130 -22.85 9.85 -5.22
CA ALA A 130 -22.96 8.45 -5.63
C ALA A 130 -24.03 8.22 -6.71
N HIS A 131 -25.05 9.09 -6.80
CA HIS A 131 -26.05 9.09 -7.87
C HIS A 131 -25.47 9.32 -9.28
N ARG A 132 -24.24 9.84 -9.40
CA ARG A 132 -23.54 10.02 -10.68
C ARG A 132 -22.70 8.81 -11.09
N LEU A 133 -22.56 7.83 -10.21
CA LEU A 133 -21.79 6.62 -10.50
C LEU A 133 -22.62 5.67 -11.36
N SER A 134 -21.91 5.02 -12.29
CA SER A 134 -22.46 3.94 -13.12
C SER A 134 -22.73 2.67 -12.30
N LYS A 135 -23.57 1.77 -12.83
CA LYS A 135 -23.82 0.45 -12.20
C LYS A 135 -22.52 -0.33 -11.96
N PRO A 136 -21.58 -0.44 -12.93
CA PRO A 136 -20.31 -1.12 -12.66
C PRO A 136 -19.55 -0.49 -11.49
N GLN A 137 -19.50 0.83 -11.37
CA GLN A 137 -18.80 1.48 -10.25
C GLN A 137 -19.44 1.14 -8.90
N TRP A 138 -20.76 1.02 -8.83
CA TRP A 138 -21.45 0.52 -7.64
C TRP A 138 -21.09 -0.94 -7.35
N GLU A 139 -21.11 -1.82 -8.35
CA GLU A 139 -20.69 -3.22 -8.19
C GLU A 139 -19.25 -3.33 -7.66
N HIS A 140 -18.32 -2.51 -8.15
CA HIS A 140 -16.95 -2.50 -7.61
C HIS A 140 -16.89 -2.03 -6.15
N LEU A 141 -17.67 -1.00 -5.76
CA LEU A 141 -17.76 -0.55 -4.37
C LEU A 141 -18.32 -1.65 -3.46
N LEU A 142 -19.38 -2.34 -3.90
CA LEU A 142 -19.97 -3.46 -3.16
C LEU A 142 -19.00 -4.63 -3.03
N ALA A 143 -18.24 -4.95 -4.09
CA ALA A 143 -17.21 -5.99 -4.04
C ALA A 143 -16.09 -5.61 -3.06
N LEU A 144 -15.66 -4.34 -3.06
CA LEU A 144 -14.67 -3.82 -2.11
C LEU A 144 -15.20 -3.91 -0.67
N SER A 145 -16.44 -3.48 -0.43
CA SER A 145 -17.09 -3.54 0.89
C SER A 145 -17.23 -4.97 1.41
N ALA A 146 -17.64 -5.91 0.57
CA ALA A 146 -17.74 -7.32 0.93
C ALA A 146 -16.36 -7.94 1.23
N LEU A 147 -15.34 -7.59 0.45
CA LEU A 147 -13.97 -8.08 0.67
C LEU A 147 -13.36 -7.56 1.98
N THR A 148 -13.58 -6.29 2.29
CA THR A 148 -12.87 -5.57 3.36
C THR A 148 -13.67 -5.44 4.65
N GLY A 149 -14.98 -5.72 4.62
CA GLY A 149 -15.90 -5.40 5.70
C GLY A 149 -16.16 -3.90 5.87
N THR A 150 -15.68 -3.04 4.98
CA THR A 150 -15.89 -1.59 5.06
C THR A 150 -17.36 -1.26 4.89
N ARG A 151 -17.92 -0.46 5.80
CA ARG A 151 -19.28 0.07 5.70
C ARG A 151 -19.34 1.22 4.69
N LEU A 152 -20.27 1.12 3.74
CA LEU A 152 -20.45 2.15 2.72
C LEU A 152 -21.56 3.13 3.08
N THR A 153 -21.26 4.42 2.92
CA THR A 153 -22.25 5.50 2.92
C THR A 153 -22.26 6.17 1.55
N LEU A 154 -23.38 6.10 0.84
CA LEU A 154 -23.54 6.64 -0.51
C LEU A 154 -24.38 7.92 -0.43
N LEU A 155 -23.74 9.08 -0.64
CA LEU A 155 -24.44 10.36 -0.65
C LEU A 155 -24.96 10.68 -2.06
N CYS A 156 -26.28 10.65 -2.20
CA CYS A 156 -27.01 10.83 -3.45
C CYS A 156 -27.70 12.20 -3.46
N ASN A 157 -27.05 13.18 -4.11
CA ASN A 157 -27.57 14.54 -4.29
C ASN A 157 -28.56 14.70 -5.46
N GLY A 158 -29.27 13.64 -5.81
CA GLY A 158 -30.16 13.60 -6.95
C GLY A 158 -30.77 12.21 -7.14
N PRO A 159 -31.67 12.05 -8.13
CA PRO A 159 -32.33 10.78 -8.40
C PRO A 159 -31.31 9.71 -8.81
N LEU A 160 -31.51 8.49 -8.30
CA LEU A 160 -30.70 7.34 -8.69
C LEU A 160 -31.05 6.90 -10.12
N PRO A 161 -30.04 6.64 -10.98
CA PRO A 161 -30.29 5.98 -12.26
C PRO A 161 -30.95 4.61 -12.06
N ARG A 162 -31.91 4.25 -12.93
CA ARG A 162 -32.68 2.99 -12.83
C ARG A 162 -31.81 1.74 -12.64
N PRO A 163 -30.70 1.53 -13.39
CA PRO A 163 -29.86 0.35 -13.20
C PRO A 163 -29.23 0.28 -11.82
N THR A 164 -28.95 1.44 -11.22
CA THR A 164 -28.33 1.58 -9.90
C THR A 164 -29.36 1.39 -8.79
N ALA A 165 -30.57 1.91 -8.97
CA ALA A 165 -31.70 1.65 -8.07
C ALA A 165 -32.03 0.15 -8.02
N ALA A 166 -32.15 -0.50 -9.19
CA ALA A 166 -32.40 -1.94 -9.27
C ALA A 166 -31.30 -2.77 -8.59
N LEU A 167 -30.03 -2.35 -8.66
CA LEU A 167 -28.94 -3.00 -7.94
C LEU A 167 -29.08 -2.81 -6.41
N LEU A 168 -29.41 -1.61 -5.95
CA LEU A 168 -29.62 -1.31 -4.54
C LEU A 168 -30.77 -2.15 -3.94
N ASP A 169 -31.82 -2.42 -4.72
CA ASP A 169 -32.94 -3.29 -4.30
C ASP A 169 -32.52 -4.75 -4.07
N THR A 170 -31.38 -5.19 -4.62
CA THR A 170 -30.86 -6.55 -4.41
C THR A 170 -30.04 -6.72 -3.14
N ILE A 171 -29.77 -5.64 -2.40
CA ILE A 171 -28.88 -5.66 -1.23
C ILE A 171 -29.55 -5.06 0.02
N PRO A 172 -29.16 -5.52 1.22
CA PRO A 172 -29.57 -4.86 2.45
C PRO A 172 -29.03 -3.43 2.49
N HIS A 173 -29.95 -2.47 2.57
CA HIS A 173 -29.58 -1.06 2.68
C HIS A 173 -30.53 -0.28 3.57
N ARG A 174 -30.05 0.85 4.09
CA ARG A 174 -30.83 1.81 4.86
C ARG A 174 -30.81 3.16 4.16
N VAL A 175 -31.97 3.79 4.01
CA VAL A 175 -32.10 5.14 3.45
C VAL A 175 -32.20 6.17 4.58
N LEU A 176 -31.45 7.25 4.46
CA LEU A 176 -31.53 8.45 5.31
C LEU A 176 -31.93 9.64 4.43
N ASP A 177 -33.12 10.17 4.66
CA ASP A 177 -33.76 11.23 3.87
C ASP A 177 -33.93 12.54 4.66
N THR A 178 -33.53 12.56 5.94
CA THR A 178 -33.57 13.75 6.79
C THR A 178 -32.18 14.19 7.21
N THR A 179 -31.97 15.51 7.31
CA THR A 179 -30.70 16.10 7.73
C THR A 179 -30.30 15.64 9.13
N ARG A 180 -31.28 15.48 10.04
CA ARG A 180 -31.03 15.01 11.42
C ARG A 180 -30.48 13.57 11.42
N ALA A 181 -31.06 12.67 10.63
CA ALA A 181 -30.61 11.29 10.55
C ALA A 181 -29.20 11.20 9.94
N ALA A 182 -28.94 11.95 8.86
CA ALA A 182 -27.62 12.01 8.25
C ALA A 182 -26.55 12.60 9.18
N THR A 183 -26.88 13.67 9.91
CA THR A 183 -25.98 14.29 10.90
C THR A 183 -25.64 13.31 12.02
N THR A 184 -26.63 12.55 12.51
CA THR A 184 -26.42 11.54 13.55
C THR A 184 -25.53 10.39 13.05
N HIS A 185 -25.72 9.97 11.80
CA HIS A 185 -24.91 8.92 11.15
C HIS A 185 -23.44 9.31 11.02
N TRP A 186 -23.18 10.56 10.63
CA TRP A 186 -21.82 11.07 10.41
C TRP A 186 -21.10 11.56 11.66
N ASN A 187 -21.82 11.78 12.76
CA ASN A 187 -21.25 12.16 14.06
C ASN A 187 -21.48 11.08 15.14
N PRO A 188 -20.95 9.85 14.99
CA PRO A 188 -20.98 8.91 16.10
C PRO A 188 -20.04 9.36 17.21
N PRO A 189 -20.31 8.96 18.47
CA PRO A 189 -19.42 9.27 19.59
C PRO A 189 -18.02 8.76 19.30
N SER A 190 -17.03 9.65 19.39
CA SER A 190 -15.62 9.34 19.16
C SER A 190 -15.06 8.54 20.34
N GLY A 191 -14.57 7.33 20.07
CA GLY A 191 -13.68 6.59 20.97
C GLY A 191 -12.22 7.03 20.79
N PRO A 192 -11.31 6.59 21.68
CA PRO A 192 -9.86 6.73 21.43
C PRO A 192 -9.51 6.10 20.07
N PRO A 193 -8.48 6.60 19.37
CA PRO A 193 -8.05 6.01 18.10
C PRO A 193 -7.75 4.52 18.32
N GLU A 194 -8.32 3.66 17.48
CA GLU A 194 -8.23 2.20 17.65
C GLU A 194 -6.89 1.62 17.20
N SER A 195 -5.97 2.41 16.62
CA SER A 195 -4.75 1.87 16.02
C SER A 195 -3.46 2.40 16.64
N ASP A 196 -2.60 1.49 17.09
CA ASP A 196 -1.16 1.69 17.29
C ASP A 196 -0.38 1.83 15.96
N ASN A 197 -1.10 1.92 14.84
CA ASN A 197 -0.51 2.00 13.50
C ASN A 197 0.12 3.36 13.23
N HIS A 198 1.16 3.36 12.41
CA HIS A 198 1.81 4.58 11.94
C HIS A 198 0.79 5.57 11.33
N PRO A 199 0.80 6.86 11.71
CA PRO A 199 -0.23 7.84 11.36
C PRO A 199 -0.09 8.33 9.91
N TRP A 200 -0.36 7.43 8.97
CA TRP A 200 -0.22 7.66 7.53
C TRP A 200 -1.00 8.89 7.02
N TRP A 201 -2.07 9.26 7.73
CA TRP A 201 -2.95 10.38 7.40
C TRP A 201 -2.40 11.76 7.79
N GLN A 202 -1.36 11.83 8.63
CA GLN A 202 -0.76 13.10 9.05
C GLN A 202 0.20 13.66 7.99
N HIS A 203 0.52 12.86 6.96
CA HIS A 203 1.51 13.21 5.94
C HIS A 203 0.87 13.98 4.78
N THR A 204 0.94 15.31 4.84
CA THR A 204 0.48 16.19 3.76
C THR A 204 1.65 16.70 2.93
N THR A 205 2.46 15.79 2.37
CA THR A 205 3.53 16.22 1.46
C THR A 205 2.92 16.68 0.13
N ALA A 206 3.47 17.75 -0.45
CA ALA A 206 2.98 18.24 -1.73
C ALA A 206 3.20 17.19 -2.83
N PHE A 207 2.22 17.07 -3.73
CA PHE A 207 2.31 16.29 -4.96
C PHE A 207 1.67 17.07 -6.13
N PRO A 208 2.35 17.21 -7.28
CA PRO A 208 3.70 16.73 -7.59
C PRO A 208 4.78 17.36 -6.70
N PRO A 209 5.96 16.73 -6.59
CA PRO A 209 7.09 17.29 -5.84
C PRO A 209 7.46 18.68 -6.34
N ARG A 210 7.79 19.61 -5.44
CA ARG A 210 8.29 20.93 -5.82
C ARG A 210 9.73 20.82 -6.31
N ASP A 211 10.15 21.70 -7.22
CA ASP A 211 11.52 21.67 -7.75
C ASP A 211 12.58 22.00 -6.71
N ALA A 212 12.25 22.89 -5.76
CA ALA A 212 13.13 23.28 -4.66
C ALA A 212 13.20 22.25 -3.51
N GLU A 213 12.54 21.09 -3.63
CA GLU A 213 12.50 20.10 -2.56
C GLU A 213 13.83 19.32 -2.43
N LEU A 214 14.28 19.10 -1.20
CA LEU A 214 15.53 18.39 -0.90
C LEU A 214 15.52 16.95 -1.40
N TRP A 215 16.62 16.57 -2.06
CA TRP A 215 16.92 15.20 -2.44
C TRP A 215 17.71 14.49 -1.35
N PHE A 216 17.37 13.22 -1.11
CA PHE A 216 18.11 12.34 -0.22
C PHE A 216 18.81 11.25 -1.02
N ARG A 217 20.09 11.00 -0.74
CA ARG A 217 20.82 9.88 -1.33
C ARG A 217 20.50 8.60 -0.56
N LEU A 218 20.13 7.54 -1.25
CA LEU A 218 19.92 6.21 -0.67
C LEU A 218 21.20 5.71 0.03
N PRO A 219 21.08 4.78 0.98
CA PRO A 219 22.23 4.07 1.51
C PRO A 219 23.08 3.43 0.40
N PRO A 220 24.39 3.22 0.62
CA PRO A 220 25.23 2.52 -0.34
C PRO A 220 24.72 1.09 -0.54
N GLN A 221 24.71 0.63 -1.79
CA GLN A 221 24.25 -0.72 -2.11
C GLN A 221 25.19 -1.75 -1.47
N PRO A 222 24.70 -2.66 -0.62
CA PRO A 222 25.54 -3.70 -0.02
C PRO A 222 25.92 -4.73 -1.09
N ARG A 223 27.07 -5.41 -0.90
CA ARG A 223 27.56 -6.43 -1.84
C ARG A 223 26.73 -7.71 -1.82
N GLU A 224 26.19 -8.06 -0.66
CA GLU A 224 25.30 -9.21 -0.45
C GLU A 224 24.04 -8.75 0.33
N PRO A 225 22.87 -9.39 0.14
CA PRO A 225 21.70 -9.10 0.95
C PRO A 225 21.99 -9.50 2.41
N LEU A 226 22.10 -8.53 3.31
CA LEU A 226 22.43 -8.75 4.72
C LEU A 226 21.15 -8.92 5.55
N THR A 227 21.15 -9.90 6.46
CA THR A 227 20.21 -9.96 7.58
C THR A 227 20.70 -8.96 8.64
N LEU A 228 20.05 -7.80 8.76
CA LEU A 228 20.53 -6.72 9.63
C LEU A 228 20.30 -7.07 11.12
N THR A 229 21.37 -7.10 11.91
CA THR A 229 21.35 -7.14 13.40
C THR A 229 22.07 -5.90 13.96
N PHE A 230 21.53 -5.29 15.02
CA PHE A 230 21.77 -3.89 15.40
C PHE A 230 22.84 -3.72 16.51
N ILE A 231 24.01 -3.07 16.25
CA ILE A 231 25.06 -2.75 17.28
C ILE A 231 25.83 -1.42 16.96
N PRO A 232 26.14 -0.50 17.93
CA PRO A 232 26.51 0.92 17.70
C PRO A 232 27.89 1.30 17.13
N GLY A 233 27.96 2.44 16.41
CA GLY A 233 29.21 3.15 16.04
C GLY A 233 29.04 4.35 15.08
N SER A 234 29.96 5.33 15.15
CA SER A 234 29.84 6.80 14.89
C SER A 234 30.08 7.36 13.46
N GLU A 235 29.67 8.64 13.27
CA GLU A 235 29.78 9.60 12.13
C GLU A 235 31.21 9.93 11.58
N PRO A 236 31.45 10.60 10.39
CA PRO A 236 30.94 11.97 10.04
C PRO A 236 30.85 12.48 8.55
N THR A 237 30.27 13.70 8.41
CA THR A 237 30.42 14.88 7.47
C THR A 237 30.30 14.87 5.93
N GLY A 238 29.39 15.74 5.40
CA GLY A 238 29.42 16.32 4.03
C GLY A 238 28.11 17.01 3.58
N ILE A 239 28.19 18.09 2.76
CA ILE A 239 27.05 18.92 2.28
C ILE A 239 26.29 18.21 1.14
N THR A 240 25.41 17.33 1.57
CA THR A 240 24.14 16.83 1.01
C THR A 240 23.77 15.88 2.14
N PRO A 241 22.70 16.08 2.93
CA PRO A 241 22.46 15.16 4.03
C PRO A 241 22.33 13.76 3.40
N PRO A 242 23.27 12.83 3.67
CA PRO A 242 23.04 11.47 3.26
C PRO A 242 21.72 11.06 3.94
N LEU A 243 20.91 10.18 3.33
CA LEU A 243 20.09 9.36 4.23
C LEU A 243 21.07 8.85 5.28
N PRO A 244 20.74 8.91 6.59
CA PRO A 244 21.61 8.26 7.54
C PRO A 244 21.83 6.87 6.95
N VAL A 245 23.09 6.42 6.87
CA VAL A 245 23.32 5.00 6.57
C VAL A 245 22.36 4.25 7.51
N PRO A 246 21.73 3.14 7.10
CA PRO A 246 20.94 2.27 7.98
C PRO A 246 21.89 1.73 9.03
N GLY A 247 22.21 2.63 9.93
CA GLY A 247 22.99 2.45 11.08
C GLY A 247 22.00 1.99 12.12
N PRO A 248 22.47 1.22 13.09
CA PRO A 248 21.62 0.67 14.14
C PRO A 248 21.02 1.71 15.11
N HIS A 249 21.05 2.99 14.72
CA HIS A 249 20.72 4.19 15.51
C HIS A 249 19.90 5.22 14.73
N GLN A 250 19.17 4.81 13.68
CA GLN A 250 18.15 5.71 13.16
C GLN A 250 16.99 5.77 14.15
N ASP A 251 16.94 6.86 14.91
CA ASP A 251 15.70 7.28 15.53
C ASP A 251 14.63 7.34 14.43
N PRO A 252 13.56 6.54 14.47
CA PRO A 252 12.46 6.67 13.52
C PRO A 252 11.82 8.07 13.55
N CYS A 253 12.09 8.86 14.59
CA CYS A 253 11.74 10.27 14.71
C CYS A 253 12.76 11.23 14.06
N HIS A 254 13.87 10.74 13.48
CA HIS A 254 14.82 11.59 12.78
C HIS A 254 14.10 12.32 11.64
N PRO A 255 14.23 13.66 11.54
CA PRO A 255 13.40 14.48 10.65
C PRO A 255 13.50 14.06 9.18
N HIS A 256 14.67 13.58 8.74
CA HIS A 256 14.84 13.06 7.37
C HIS A 256 14.06 11.76 7.14
N THR A 257 14.09 10.82 8.08
CA THR A 257 13.38 9.54 7.97
C THR A 257 11.87 9.76 8.00
N ALA A 258 11.39 10.64 8.89
CA ALA A 258 9.99 11.05 8.93
C ALA A 258 9.55 11.72 7.60
N GLN A 259 10.37 12.59 7.02
CA GLN A 259 10.08 13.22 5.73
C GLN A 259 10.05 12.21 4.58
N ILE A 260 10.96 11.25 4.56
CA ILE A 260 11.01 10.20 3.53
C ILE A 260 9.80 9.27 3.66
N ALA A 261 9.47 8.84 4.88
CA ALA A 261 8.26 8.09 5.16
C ALA A 261 7.03 8.85 4.67
N ALA A 262 6.91 10.15 5.01
CA ALA A 262 5.81 10.99 4.56
C ALA A 262 5.70 11.04 3.03
N ARG A 263 6.83 11.22 2.32
CA ARG A 263 6.85 11.23 0.85
C ARG A 263 6.45 9.89 0.25
N ILE A 264 6.92 8.77 0.79
CA ILE A 264 6.55 7.44 0.29
C ILE A 264 5.06 7.19 0.53
N HIS A 265 4.58 7.51 1.73
CA HIS A 265 3.17 7.36 2.08
C HIS A 265 2.25 8.22 1.22
N THR A 266 2.66 9.43 0.83
CA THR A 266 1.81 10.29 0.00
C THR A 266 1.96 10.00 -1.50
N ARG A 267 3.19 9.84 -2.00
CA ARG A 267 3.49 9.96 -3.43
C ARG A 267 3.51 8.65 -4.22
N VAL A 268 3.40 7.51 -3.54
CA VAL A 268 3.48 6.19 -4.19
C VAL A 268 2.18 5.43 -4.00
N ALA A 269 1.35 5.39 -5.04
CA ALA A 269 0.07 4.69 -5.01
C ALA A 269 0.18 3.16 -5.12
N HIS A 270 1.19 2.63 -5.82
CA HIS A 270 1.31 1.18 -6.00
C HIS A 270 1.94 0.53 -4.74
N PRO A 271 1.25 -0.40 -4.04
CA PRO A 271 1.71 -0.97 -2.78
C PRO A 271 3.10 -1.60 -2.86
N VAL A 272 3.35 -2.41 -3.89
CA VAL A 272 4.65 -3.07 -4.10
C VAL A 272 5.73 -2.03 -4.38
N HIS A 273 5.43 -0.97 -5.15
CA HIS A 273 6.44 0.08 -5.41
C HIS A 273 6.74 0.86 -4.13
N ALA A 274 5.72 1.17 -3.32
CA ALA A 274 5.90 1.88 -2.06
C ALA A 274 6.76 1.05 -1.09
N ALA A 275 6.49 -0.25 -0.99
CA ALA A 275 7.28 -1.18 -0.18
C ALA A 275 8.72 -1.33 -0.71
N CYS A 276 8.91 -1.46 -2.03
CA CYS A 276 10.24 -1.47 -2.63
C CYS A 276 10.99 -0.16 -2.35
N VAL A 277 10.38 1.00 -2.55
CA VAL A 277 11.01 2.30 -2.27
C VAL A 277 11.38 2.42 -0.79
N ALA A 278 10.50 2.02 0.13
CA ALA A 278 10.79 2.01 1.57
C ALA A 278 11.97 1.11 1.89
N LEU A 279 12.00 -0.10 1.34
CA LEU A 279 13.10 -1.04 1.55
C LEU A 279 14.42 -0.47 1.01
N ARG A 280 14.42 0.17 -0.16
CA ARG A 280 15.60 0.82 -0.73
C ARG A 280 16.08 1.99 0.13
N ALA A 281 15.17 2.81 0.64
CA ALA A 281 15.49 3.90 1.57
C ALA A 281 16.13 3.38 2.87
N LEU A 282 15.70 2.22 3.34
CA LEU A 282 16.18 1.58 4.57
C LEU A 282 17.42 0.70 4.39
N THR A 283 17.79 0.27 3.19
CA THR A 283 18.86 -0.74 3.02
C THR A 283 19.84 -0.45 1.89
N GLY A 284 19.49 0.43 0.96
CA GLY A 284 20.27 0.66 -0.26
C GLY A 284 20.16 -0.48 -1.29
N TYR A 285 19.30 -1.48 -1.09
CA TYR A 285 19.15 -2.59 -2.03
C TYR A 285 18.81 -2.13 -3.46
N SER A 286 19.32 -2.87 -4.45
CA SER A 286 18.86 -2.76 -5.84
C SER A 286 17.59 -3.58 -6.06
N SER A 287 16.85 -3.31 -7.14
CA SER A 287 15.69 -4.12 -7.53
C SER A 287 16.04 -5.61 -7.71
N GLN A 288 17.27 -5.90 -8.18
CA GLN A 288 17.76 -7.28 -8.30
C GLN A 288 17.97 -7.95 -6.93
N GLN A 289 18.52 -7.22 -5.96
CA GLN A 289 18.67 -7.73 -4.60
C GLN A 289 17.31 -7.95 -3.94
N ILE A 290 16.39 -7.00 -4.07
CA ILE A 290 15.02 -7.15 -3.57
C ILE A 290 14.35 -8.39 -4.16
N LYS A 291 14.48 -8.62 -5.47
CA LYS A 291 13.95 -9.83 -6.13
C LYS A 291 14.53 -11.12 -5.55
N SER A 292 15.81 -11.10 -5.15
CA SER A 292 16.49 -12.26 -4.57
C SER A 292 16.17 -12.52 -3.10
N LEU A 293 15.48 -11.60 -2.41
CA LEU A 293 14.98 -11.84 -1.06
C LEU A 293 13.95 -12.97 -1.13
N HIS A 294 14.13 -14.00 -0.31
CA HIS A 294 13.16 -15.07 -0.14
C HIS A 294 12.73 -15.06 1.32
N GLU A 295 11.48 -15.45 1.60
CA GLU A 295 11.01 -15.81 2.95
C GLU A 295 11.64 -17.12 3.44
N ARG A 296 12.97 -17.30 3.30
CA ARG A 296 13.68 -18.39 3.98
C ARG A 296 13.70 -18.05 5.47
N SER A 297 13.22 -18.97 6.30
CA SER A 297 13.41 -18.93 7.76
C SER A 297 14.88 -18.66 8.07
N GLY A 298 15.20 -17.45 8.52
CA GLY A 298 16.57 -16.99 8.84
C GLY A 298 17.13 -15.84 8.00
N ASN A 299 16.61 -15.58 6.79
CA ASN A 299 17.04 -14.47 5.91
C ASN A 299 15.93 -13.43 5.65
N GLY A 300 14.95 -13.36 6.56
CA GLY A 300 13.89 -12.36 6.50
C GLY A 300 14.45 -10.94 6.57
N LEU A 301 13.73 -9.99 5.96
CA LEU A 301 13.91 -8.58 6.27
C LEU A 301 13.86 -8.43 7.80
N ALA A 302 14.84 -7.75 8.37
CA ALA A 302 14.84 -7.41 9.80
C ALA A 302 13.51 -6.72 10.18
N GLU A 303 13.19 -6.66 11.47
CA GLU A 303 12.00 -5.96 11.93
C GLU A 303 11.96 -4.54 11.35
N MET A 304 10.97 -4.27 10.50
CA MET A 304 10.86 -3.02 9.77
C MET A 304 10.30 -1.94 10.69
N PRO A 305 10.77 -0.68 10.57
CA PRO A 305 10.24 0.40 11.40
C PRO A 305 8.74 0.55 11.18
N ALA A 306 8.03 1.01 12.21
CA ALA A 306 6.57 1.10 12.22
C ALA A 306 5.97 1.81 10.99
N TRP A 307 6.68 2.80 10.44
CA TRP A 307 6.23 3.49 9.23
C TRP A 307 6.26 2.62 7.96
N ALA A 308 7.19 1.67 7.85
CA ALA A 308 7.29 0.81 6.67
C ALA A 308 6.30 -0.37 6.70
N GLN A 309 5.80 -0.75 7.88
CA GLN A 309 4.91 -1.90 8.06
C GLN A 309 3.61 -1.81 7.24
N PRO A 310 2.85 -0.69 7.23
CA PRO A 310 1.64 -0.58 6.41
C PRO A 310 1.91 -0.71 4.90
N LEU A 311 3.10 -0.28 4.43
CA LEU A 311 3.47 -0.39 3.02
C LEU A 311 3.72 -1.85 2.62
N LEU A 312 4.43 -2.59 3.46
CA LEU A 312 4.67 -4.03 3.27
C LEU A 312 3.39 -4.84 3.39
N ASN A 313 2.52 -4.53 4.35
CA ASN A 313 1.23 -5.19 4.51
C ASN A 313 0.35 -4.96 3.28
N ALA A 314 0.31 -3.73 2.73
CA ALA A 314 -0.41 -3.46 1.50
C ALA A 314 0.15 -4.27 0.30
N ALA A 315 1.47 -4.39 0.19
CA ALA A 315 2.09 -5.23 -0.84
C ALA A 315 1.67 -6.71 -0.70
N ARG A 316 1.72 -7.27 0.51
CA ARG A 316 1.25 -8.64 0.79
C ARG A 316 -0.22 -8.85 0.43
N HIS A 317 -1.09 -7.92 0.83
CA HIS A 317 -2.51 -7.99 0.48
C HIS A 317 -2.72 -7.91 -1.03
N LEU A 318 -1.98 -7.08 -1.75
CA LEU A 318 -2.07 -7.03 -3.21
C LEU A 318 -1.68 -8.37 -3.85
N THR A 319 -0.60 -9.00 -3.38
CA THR A 319 -0.15 -10.32 -3.85
C THR A 319 -1.20 -11.40 -3.59
N HIS A 320 -1.83 -11.40 -2.40
CA HIS A 320 -2.94 -12.30 -2.10
C HIS A 320 -4.14 -12.05 -3.03
N LEU A 321 -4.55 -10.79 -3.22
CA LEU A 321 -5.67 -10.44 -4.11
C LEU A 321 -5.43 -10.79 -5.59
N GLN A 322 -4.16 -10.95 -5.99
CA GLN A 322 -3.77 -11.44 -7.32
C GLN A 322 -3.83 -12.98 -7.43
N GLY A 323 -4.14 -13.68 -6.34
CA GLY A 323 -4.25 -15.14 -6.26
C GLY A 323 -2.92 -15.83 -5.98
N HIS A 324 -1.94 -15.13 -5.39
CA HIS A 324 -0.59 -15.68 -5.17
C HIS A 324 -0.20 -15.59 -3.67
N PRO A 325 -1.05 -16.07 -2.73
CA PRO A 325 -0.83 -15.86 -1.29
C PRO A 325 0.49 -16.45 -0.78
N ASP A 326 0.97 -17.54 -1.40
CA ASP A 326 2.20 -18.25 -1.03
C ASP A 326 3.42 -17.80 -1.86
N ALA A 327 3.37 -16.61 -2.47
CA ALA A 327 4.49 -16.10 -3.25
C ALA A 327 5.73 -15.95 -2.35
N PRO A 328 6.88 -16.56 -2.70
CA PRO A 328 8.06 -16.59 -1.84
C PRO A 328 8.69 -15.21 -1.61
N ASN A 329 8.29 -14.21 -2.41
CA ASN A 329 8.69 -12.82 -2.29
C ASN A 329 7.60 -11.91 -2.86
N VAL A 330 6.83 -11.26 -1.98
CA VAL A 330 5.78 -10.30 -2.35
C VAL A 330 6.31 -9.02 -3.01
N LEU A 331 7.62 -8.76 -2.92
CA LEU A 331 8.29 -7.62 -3.53
C LEU A 331 9.01 -7.97 -4.85
N SER A 332 8.93 -9.21 -5.30
CA SER A 332 9.53 -9.63 -6.57
C SER A 332 8.74 -9.07 -7.74
N THR A 333 9.16 -7.91 -8.24
CA THR A 333 8.61 -7.31 -9.46
C THR A 333 9.35 -7.81 -10.70
N PRO A 334 8.66 -7.99 -11.84
CA PRO A 334 9.31 -8.25 -13.11
C PRO A 334 10.13 -7.04 -13.57
N SER A 335 11.15 -7.27 -14.40
CA SER A 335 12.11 -6.22 -14.78
C SER A 335 11.48 -5.04 -15.54
N TRP A 336 10.34 -5.25 -16.18
CA TRP A 336 9.60 -4.21 -16.88
C TRP A 336 8.89 -3.22 -15.94
N GLU A 337 8.69 -3.56 -14.65
CA GLU A 337 8.16 -2.64 -13.62
C GLU A 337 9.28 -1.83 -12.94
N HIS A 338 10.55 -2.17 -13.14
CA HIS A 338 11.67 -1.44 -12.52
C HIS A 338 11.69 0.06 -12.85
N PRO A 339 11.40 0.52 -14.09
CA PRO A 339 11.28 1.95 -14.38
C PRO A 339 10.22 2.66 -13.54
N GLU A 340 9.12 1.98 -13.19
CA GLU A 340 8.04 2.53 -12.37
C GLU A 340 8.49 2.72 -10.90
N ILE A 341 9.33 1.82 -10.40
CA ILE A 341 9.98 1.95 -9.07
C ILE A 341 11.00 3.11 -9.07
N GLU A 342 11.77 3.27 -10.14
CA GLU A 342 12.69 4.40 -10.29
C GLU A 342 11.94 5.74 -10.38
N GLN A 343 10.81 5.79 -11.08
CA GLN A 343 9.92 6.95 -11.10
C GLN A 343 9.40 7.26 -9.68
N ALA A 344 9.00 6.24 -8.91
CA ALA A 344 8.55 6.40 -7.54
C ALA A 344 9.67 6.93 -6.61
N LEU A 345 10.91 6.49 -6.79
CA LEU A 345 12.07 7.06 -6.09
C LEU A 345 12.24 8.55 -6.39
N ARG A 346 12.18 8.94 -7.67
CA ARG A 346 12.29 10.35 -8.08
C ARG A 346 11.15 11.19 -7.52
N ALA A 347 9.93 10.66 -7.52
CA ALA A 347 8.79 11.31 -6.89
C ALA A 347 9.02 11.54 -5.38
N CYS A 348 9.72 10.63 -4.71
CA CYS A 348 10.13 10.78 -3.31
C CYS A 348 11.41 11.63 -3.11
N ARG A 349 11.98 12.16 -4.19
CA ARG A 349 13.29 12.86 -4.22
C ARG A 349 14.40 12.00 -3.60
N LEU A 350 14.43 10.73 -3.98
CA LEU A 350 15.46 9.76 -3.56
C LEU A 350 16.41 9.48 -4.73
N LEU A 351 17.71 9.64 -4.48
CA LEU A 351 18.77 9.37 -5.45
C LEU A 351 19.41 8.01 -5.16
N ALA A 352 19.43 7.12 -6.14
CA ALA A 352 20.23 5.90 -6.02
C ALA A 352 21.70 6.25 -5.85
N THR A 353 22.34 5.67 -4.84
CA THR A 353 23.78 5.78 -4.67
C THR A 353 24.44 4.84 -5.68
N PRO A 354 25.33 5.35 -6.56
CA PRO A 354 26.03 4.48 -7.50
C PRO A 354 26.78 3.39 -6.73
N PRO A 355 26.87 2.16 -7.28
CA PRO A 355 27.62 1.09 -6.64
C PRO A 355 29.06 1.56 -6.42
N ASP A 356 29.58 1.33 -5.21
CA ASP A 356 30.89 1.79 -4.81
C ASP A 356 31.95 1.14 -5.71
N ARG A 357 32.45 1.90 -6.70
CA ARG A 357 33.44 1.42 -7.68
C ARG A 357 34.86 1.35 -7.10
N HIS A 358 35.05 1.61 -5.80
CA HIS A 358 36.38 1.66 -5.24
C HIS A 358 36.81 0.40 -4.46
N ARG A 359 37.99 -0.07 -4.89
CA ARG A 359 38.90 -1.02 -4.23
C ARG A 359 38.79 -2.49 -4.64
N THR A 360 38.81 -2.75 -5.95
CA THR A 360 39.75 -3.75 -6.46
C THR A 360 41.15 -3.28 -6.05
N ALA A 361 41.69 -3.86 -4.98
CA ALA A 361 43.13 -3.79 -4.76
C ALA A 361 43.80 -4.31 -6.03
N PRO A 362 44.86 -3.67 -6.54
CA PRO A 362 45.66 -4.29 -7.58
C PRO A 362 46.13 -5.63 -7.02
N VAL A 363 45.76 -6.71 -7.71
CA VAL A 363 46.37 -8.01 -7.51
C VAL A 363 47.85 -7.80 -7.78
N THR A 364 48.61 -7.60 -6.70
CA THR A 364 50.06 -7.70 -6.75
C THR A 364 50.31 -9.17 -7.03
N THR A 365 50.67 -9.44 -8.28
CA THR A 365 51.25 -10.70 -8.73
C THR A 365 52.53 -10.92 -7.93
N GLY A 366 52.37 -11.44 -6.72
CA GLY A 366 53.44 -11.92 -5.87
C GLY A 366 54.00 -13.18 -6.48
N THR A 367 55.11 -13.01 -7.18
CA THR A 367 55.95 -14.06 -7.74
C THR A 367 56.21 -15.13 -6.68
N ARG A 368 55.72 -16.34 -6.97
CA ARG A 368 56.01 -17.57 -6.26
C ARG A 368 57.52 -17.78 -6.22
N ARG A 369 58.18 -17.41 -5.12
CA ARG A 369 59.59 -17.77 -4.86
C ARG A 369 59.64 -18.72 -3.68
N ALA A 370 60.03 -19.96 -3.99
CA ALA A 370 60.25 -21.03 -3.05
C ALA A 370 61.31 -20.62 -2.02
N ASN A 371 60.94 -20.57 -0.74
CA ASN A 371 61.91 -20.46 0.35
C ASN A 371 62.35 -21.87 0.77
N ARG A 372 63.54 -22.23 0.30
CA ARG A 372 64.38 -23.30 0.85
C ARG A 372 65.23 -22.69 1.99
N SER A 373 65.07 -23.27 3.19
CA SER A 373 65.98 -23.31 4.36
C SER A 373 67.12 -22.29 4.52
N MET A 374 67.24 -21.71 5.73
CA MET A 374 68.34 -22.04 6.66
C MET A 374 68.10 -21.44 8.06
N LEU A 375 68.28 -22.28 9.08
CA LEU A 375 68.43 -21.91 10.49
C LEU A 375 69.65 -20.99 10.67
N ARG A 376 69.57 -20.08 11.66
CA ARG A 376 70.66 -19.93 12.65
C ARG A 376 70.09 -19.43 13.98
N ALA A 377 70.22 -20.29 14.98
CA ALA A 377 70.13 -19.92 16.39
C ALA A 377 71.28 -18.97 16.75
N ARG A 378 71.03 -18.04 17.67
CA ARG A 378 72.07 -17.41 18.49
C ARG A 378 71.68 -17.60 19.95
N VAL A 379 72.51 -18.31 20.69
CA VAL A 379 72.68 -18.16 22.14
C VAL A 379 74.10 -17.62 22.31
N LEU A 380 74.18 -16.48 23.01
CA LEU A 380 75.34 -15.72 23.49
C LEU A 380 76.37 -15.23 22.45
#